data_AF-A0A8T4ZKS8-F1
#
_entry.id   AF-A0A8T4ZKS8-F1
#
_cell.length_a   1.000
_cell.length_b   1.000
_cell.length_c   1.000
_cell.angle_alpha   90.00
_cell.angle_beta   90.00
_cell.angle_gamma   90.00
#
_symmetry.space_group_name_H-M   'P 1'
#
loop_
_entity.id
_entity.type
_entity.pdbx_description
1 polymer ?
#
loop_
_entity_poly.entity_id
_entity_poly.type
_entity_poly.pdbx_seq_one_letter_code
_entity_poly.pdbx_strand_id
1 'polypeptide(L)'
;MPLRELSDLEAVKNEVKAGHILILRVTPLASKSIEDVKQAVNELSAFAETIGGDIARLGEERIVICPQNVRIWREKTPVVNEPLPTAA
;
A
#
# COMPACT_ATOMS: atom_id res chain seq x y z
N MET A 1 8.17 1.60 -10.93
CA MET A 1 7.38 0.99 -12.02
C MET A 1 5.96 1.58 -11.98
N PRO A 2 5.35 1.99 -13.12
CA PRO A 2 3.95 2.41 -13.15
C PRO A 2 3.04 1.17 -13.13
N LEU A 3 2.01 1.19 -12.29
CA LEU A 3 1.01 0.13 -12.26
C LEU A 3 -0.08 0.48 -13.30
N ARG A 4 -0.11 -0.23 -14.42
CA ARG A 4 -0.98 0.09 -15.58
C ARG A 4 -2.19 -0.83 -15.64
N GLU A 5 -2.03 -2.07 -15.20
CA GLU A 5 -3.05 -3.12 -15.25
C GLU A 5 -2.90 -4.11 -14.10
N LEU A 6 -3.94 -4.91 -13.85
CA LEU A 6 -3.91 -5.93 -12.79
C LEU A 6 -2.86 -7.02 -13.04
N SER A 7 -2.48 -7.26 -14.30
CA SER A 7 -1.40 -8.18 -14.67
C SER A 7 -0.04 -7.78 -14.07
N ASP A 8 0.18 -6.48 -13.83
CA ASP A 8 1.42 -5.99 -13.18
C ASP A 8 1.53 -6.49 -11.73
N LEU A 9 0.42 -6.85 -11.07
CA LEU A 9 0.41 -7.33 -9.70
C LEU A 9 1.21 -8.62 -9.51
N GLU A 10 1.20 -9.52 -10.50
CA GLU A 10 1.98 -10.76 -10.44
C GLU A 10 3.48 -10.48 -10.46
N ALA A 11 3.92 -9.54 -11.30
CA ALA A 11 5.32 -9.12 -11.34
C ALA A 11 5.74 -8.49 -10.01
N VAL A 12 4.90 -7.61 -9.44
CA VAL A 12 5.13 -7.00 -8.13
C VAL A 12 5.26 -8.08 -7.04
N LYS A 13 4.35 -9.05 -7.00
CA LYS A 13 4.41 -10.15 -6.02
C LYS A 13 5.71 -10.94 -6.14
N ASN A 14 6.17 -11.23 -7.36
CA ASN A 14 7.43 -11.95 -7.57
C ASN A 14 8.65 -11.15 -7.10
N GLU A 15 8.70 -9.87 -7.40
CA GLU A 15 9.78 -8.97 -6.95
C GLU A 15 9.82 -8.86 -5.42
N VAL A 16 8.66 -8.75 -4.76
CA VAL A 16 8.61 -8.72 -3.28
C VAL A 16 9.05 -10.06 -2.68
N LYS A 17 8.70 -11.20 -3.29
CA LYS A 17 9.22 -12.53 -2.87
C LYS A 17 10.72 -12.65 -3.03
N ALA A 18 11.29 -12.03 -4.06
CA ALA A 18 12.73 -11.95 -4.27
C ALA A 18 13.44 -11.07 -3.21
N GLY A 19 12.68 -10.35 -2.37
CA GLY A 19 13.21 -9.48 -1.32
C GLY A 19 13.39 -8.03 -1.77
N HIS A 20 12.79 -7.62 -2.88
CA HIS A 20 12.89 -6.24 -3.38
C HIS A 20 11.83 -5.33 -2.73
N ILE A 21 12.20 -4.08 -2.47
CA ILE A 21 11.29 -3.03 -2.02
C ILE A 21 10.78 -2.29 -3.25
N LEU A 22 9.46 -2.14 -3.39
CA LEU A 22 8.86 -1.54 -4.58
C LEU A 22 8.07 -0.30 -4.22
N ILE A 23 8.31 0.77 -4.99
CA ILE A 23 7.52 1.99 -4.98
C ILE A 23 6.71 2.02 -6.27
N LEU A 24 5.40 1.86 -6.14
CA LEU A 24 4.46 1.75 -7.24
C LEU A 24 3.71 3.06 -7.40
N ARG A 25 3.59 3.53 -8.64
CA ARG A 25 2.75 4.68 -8.98
C ARG A 25 1.38 4.17 -9.40
N VAL A 26 0.33 4.56 -8.67
CA VAL A 26 -1.05 4.19 -8.99
C VAL A 26 -1.74 5.18 -9.94
N THR A 27 -1.10 6.32 -10.26
CA THR A 27 -1.62 7.32 -11.21
C THR A 27 -2.19 6.75 -12.52
N PRO A 28 -1.50 5.81 -13.22
CA PRO A 28 -2.02 5.29 -14.49
C PRO A 28 -3.26 4.41 -14.30
N LEU A 29 -3.29 3.61 -13.22
CA LEU A 29 -4.45 2.78 -12.89
C LEU A 29 -5.62 3.63 -12.38
N ALA A 30 -5.35 4.64 -11.55
CA ALA A 30 -6.34 5.56 -11.01
C ALA A 30 -7.01 6.42 -12.10
N SER A 31 -6.26 6.79 -13.15
CA SER A 31 -6.81 7.48 -14.32
C SER A 31 -7.78 6.62 -15.13
N LYS A 32 -7.68 5.28 -14.98
CA LYS A 32 -8.51 4.32 -15.70
C LYS A 32 -9.75 3.95 -14.88
N SER A 33 -9.53 3.44 -13.67
CA SER A 33 -10.60 3.01 -12.76
C SER A 33 -10.14 3.12 -11.30
N ILE A 34 -10.94 3.76 -10.46
CA ILE A 34 -10.71 3.79 -9.00
C ILE A 34 -10.96 2.41 -8.38
N GLU A 35 -11.89 1.64 -8.94
CA GLU A 35 -12.18 0.26 -8.51
C GLU A 35 -10.97 -0.66 -8.68
N ASP A 36 -10.31 -0.63 -9.84
CA ASP A 36 -9.10 -1.41 -10.09
C ASP A 36 -8.00 -1.06 -9.08
N VAL A 37 -7.84 0.22 -8.72
CA VAL A 37 -6.84 0.64 -7.72
C VAL A 37 -7.15 0.04 -6.35
N LYS A 38 -8.41 0.07 -5.92
CA LYS A 38 -8.82 -0.53 -4.65
C LYS A 38 -8.56 -2.04 -4.65
N GLN A 39 -8.90 -2.73 -5.74
CA GLN A 39 -8.65 -4.15 -5.87
C GLN A 39 -7.16 -4.48 -5.83
N ALA A 40 -6.34 -3.76 -6.60
CA ALA A 40 -4.89 -3.88 -6.62
C ALA A 40 -4.26 -3.68 -5.24
N VAL A 41 -4.64 -2.60 -4.54
CA VAL A 41 -4.13 -2.31 -3.19
C VAL A 41 -4.55 -3.37 -2.19
N ASN A 42 -5.81 -3.81 -2.23
CA ASN A 42 -6.31 -4.84 -1.32
C ASN A 42 -5.57 -6.19 -1.51
N GLU A 43 -5.34 -6.57 -2.78
CA GLU A 43 -4.59 -7.77 -3.12
C GLU A 43 -3.11 -7.69 -2.69
N LEU A 44 -2.46 -6.54 -2.92
CA LEU A 44 -1.09 -6.30 -2.48
C LEU A 44 -0.97 -6.26 -0.96
N SER A 45 -1.97 -5.72 -0.26
CA SER A 45 -2.02 -5.70 1.20
C SER A 45 -2.13 -7.11 1.77
N ALA A 46 -3.12 -7.88 1.30
CA ALA A 46 -3.28 -9.28 1.72
C ALA A 46 -2.03 -10.11 1.42
N PHE A 47 -1.39 -9.86 0.28
CA PHE A 47 -0.13 -10.49 -0.07
C PHE A 47 1.01 -10.11 0.88
N ALA A 48 1.19 -8.81 1.17
CA ALA A 48 2.19 -8.30 2.11
C ALA A 48 1.99 -8.91 3.50
N GLU A 49 0.75 -8.97 4.01
CA GLU A 49 0.42 -9.60 5.28
C GLU A 49 0.74 -11.10 5.28
N THR A 50 0.43 -11.81 4.19
CA THR A 50 0.70 -13.25 4.05
C THR A 50 2.19 -13.57 4.11
N ILE A 51 3.04 -12.74 3.51
CA ILE A 51 4.50 -12.92 3.55
C ILE A 51 5.15 -12.32 4.81
N GLY A 52 4.38 -11.66 5.68
CA GLY A 52 4.92 -10.93 6.85
C GLY A 52 5.66 -9.64 6.51
N GLY A 53 5.41 -9.06 5.34
CA GLY A 53 5.94 -7.79 4.87
C GLY A 53 5.16 -6.59 5.42
N ASP A 54 5.42 -5.41 4.84
CA ASP A 54 4.77 -4.16 5.23
C ASP A 54 4.32 -3.41 3.97
N ILE A 55 3.22 -2.68 4.07
CA ILE A 55 2.66 -1.88 2.99
C ILE A 55 2.20 -0.53 3.54
N ALA A 56 2.53 0.54 2.82
CA ALA A 56 2.07 1.87 3.19
C ALA A 56 1.83 2.75 1.97
N ARG A 57 0.95 3.74 2.17
CA ARG A 57 0.75 4.81 1.21
C ARG A 57 1.89 5.82 1.33
N LEU A 58 2.48 6.19 0.20
CA LEU A 58 3.52 7.21 0.09
C LEU A 58 2.97 8.41 -0.70
N GLY A 59 2.56 9.46 0.02
CA GLY A 59 1.95 10.64 -0.58
C GLY A 59 0.54 10.38 -1.11
N GLU A 60 0.15 11.09 -2.18
CA GLU A 60 -1.19 10.96 -2.80
C GLU A 60 -1.29 9.80 -3.79
N GLU A 61 -0.24 9.56 -4.59
CA GLU A 61 -0.35 8.71 -5.79
C GLU A 61 0.59 7.48 -5.79
N ARG A 62 1.30 7.23 -4.69
CA ARG A 62 2.29 6.16 -4.63
C ARG A 62 2.03 5.25 -3.45
N ILE A 63 2.36 3.98 -3.62
CA ILE A 63 2.33 2.97 -2.57
C ILE A 63 3.70 2.31 -2.48
N VAL A 64 4.08 1.92 -1.28
CA VAL A 64 5.32 1.22 -0.97
C VAL A 64 4.95 -0.15 -0.44
N ILE A 65 5.56 -1.20 -1.00
CA ILE A 65 5.46 -2.57 -0.50
C ILE A 65 6.86 -3.10 -0.18
N CYS A 66 6.97 -3.74 0.97
CA CYS A 66 8.19 -4.21 1.57
C CYS A 66 8.11 -5.72 1.85
N PRO A 67 9.21 -6.47 1.69
CA PRO A 67 9.30 -7.88 2.06
C PRO A 67 9.40 -8.07 3.59
N GLN A 68 9.35 -9.32 4.05
CA GLN A 68 9.30 -9.69 5.47
C GLN A 68 10.37 -9.10 6.40
N ASN A 69 11.55 -8.79 5.87
CA ASN A 69 12.69 -8.26 6.63
C ASN A 69 12.75 -6.72 6.65
N VAL A 70 11.77 -6.04 6.06
CA VAL A 70 11.75 -4.58 5.93
C VAL A 70 10.44 -4.04 6.49
N ARG A 71 10.54 -3.06 7.39
CA ARG A 71 9.38 -2.38 7.97
C ARG A 71 9.38 -0.91 7.61
N ILE A 72 8.18 -0.36 7.42
CA ILE A 72 7.99 1.06 7.10
C ILE A 72 7.86 1.78 8.42
N TRP A 73 8.91 2.52 8.79
CA TRP A 73 8.83 3.39 9.97
C TRP A 73 7.90 4.56 9.67
N ARG A 74 6.88 4.72 10.53
CA ARG A 74 5.88 5.78 10.46
C ARG A 74 5.96 6.51 11.79
N GLU A 75 6.11 7.84 11.77
CA GLU A 75 5.88 8.62 12.98
C GLU A 75 4.45 8.34 13.45
N LYS A 76 4.27 8.04 14.75
CA LYS A 76 2.93 7.93 15.33
C LYS A 76 2.27 9.28 15.18
N THR A 77 1.44 9.47 14.16
CA THR A 77 0.42 10.51 14.23
C THR A 77 -0.44 10.14 15.44
N PRO A 78 -0.53 10.98 16.49
CA PRO A 78 -1.45 10.71 17.57
C PRO A 78 -2.84 10.62 16.95
N VAL A 79 -3.43 9.43 17.03
CA VAL A 79 -4.86 9.24 16.80
C VAL A 79 -5.58 10.19 17.76
N VAL A 80 -6.15 11.27 17.22
CA VAL A 80 -7.13 12.10 17.94
C VAL A 80 -8.33 11.21 18.22
N ASN A 81 -8.29 10.56 19.39
CA ASN A 81 -9.43 9.92 20.02
C ASN A 81 -9.85 10.81 21.19
N GLU A 82 -10.43 11.97 20.91
CA GLU A 82 -11.16 12.73 21.92
C GLU A 82 -12.66 12.68 21.59
N PRO A 83 -13.48 11.95 22.37
CA PRO A 83 -14.90 12.26 22.42
C PRO A 83 -15.04 13.64 23.09
N LEU A 84 -15.61 14.58 22.33
CA LEU A 84 -15.94 15.93 22.78
C LEU A 84 -16.68 15.87 24.14
N PRO A 85 -16.24 16.59 25.19
CA PRO A 85 -17.02 16.70 26.41
C PRO A 85 -18.27 17.53 26.13
N THR A 86 -19.44 16.89 26.23
CA THR A 86 -20.74 17.58 26.30
C THR A 86 -20.73 18.48 27.54
N ALA A 87 -20.73 19.79 27.33
CA ALA A 87 -20.89 20.77 28.39
C ALA A 87 -22.29 20.67 29.02
N ALA A 88 -22.32 20.62 30.35
CA ALA A 88 -23.52 20.64 31.20
C ALA A 88 -23.98 22.07 31.50
#